data_AF-A0A958RCC6-F1
#
_entry.id   AF-A0A958RCC6-F1
#
_cell.length_a   1.000
_cell.length_b   1.000
_cell.length_c   1.000
_cell.angle_alpha   90.00
_cell.angle_beta   90.00
_cell.angle_gamma   90.00
#
_symmetry.space_group_name_H-M   'P 1'
#
loop_
_entity.id
_entity.type
_entity.pdbx_description
1 polymer ?
#
loop_
_entity_poly.entity_id
_entity_poly.type
_entity_poly.pdbx_seq_one_letter_code
_entity_poly.pdbx_strand_id
1 'polypeptide(L)'
;MLKALALLLFVSFPAQATQNLVEIWENNQAAGLLNQGKKLEAYEEFSRILSEKPFHPLYQFNMGVAFIVSEEPDKAIKMYEELLRNSTAPDVVKFAAHYNLGVLYAAKGEVDPALDNYQKGLAFQPESKEIKTNIELLFQQQQGKGKGDGKDKNKDKNEDESEGEDQEQKEPQQFQNQPKQFNSKEMSKSDVKKILEELKKQEQRIRAKHERKGKKEGPRDKNW
;
A
#
# COMPACT_ATOMS: atom_id res chain seq x y z
N MET A 1 -27.33 3.63 -63.50
CA MET A 1 -27.40 2.80 -62.29
C MET A 1 -26.09 2.92 -61.52
N LEU A 2 -25.99 3.82 -60.53
CA LEU A 2 -24.89 3.84 -59.56
C LEU A 2 -25.40 3.14 -58.29
N LYS A 3 -24.79 2.00 -57.92
CA LYS A 3 -24.97 1.39 -56.59
C LYS A 3 -23.91 1.98 -55.68
N ALA A 4 -24.32 2.78 -54.70
CA ALA A 4 -23.45 3.28 -53.64
C ALA A 4 -23.09 2.12 -52.70
N LEU A 5 -21.79 1.78 -52.63
CA LEU A 5 -21.25 0.87 -51.63
C LEU A 5 -21.10 1.64 -50.31
N ALA A 6 -21.98 1.36 -49.35
CA ALA A 6 -21.82 1.84 -47.98
C ALA A 6 -20.74 1.01 -47.29
N LEU A 7 -19.55 1.58 -47.16
CA LEU A 7 -18.44 1.00 -46.40
C LEU A 7 -18.70 1.25 -44.91
N LEU A 8 -19.37 0.31 -44.24
CA LEU A 8 -19.50 0.32 -42.78
C LEU A 8 -18.14 0.00 -42.16
N LEU A 9 -17.42 1.04 -41.75
CA LEU A 9 -16.23 0.91 -40.91
C LEU A 9 -16.65 0.41 -39.53
N PHE A 10 -16.61 -0.91 -39.33
CA PHE A 10 -16.61 -1.48 -37.99
C PHE A 10 -15.30 -1.06 -37.31
N VAL A 11 -15.35 -0.02 -36.49
CA VAL A 11 -14.28 0.27 -35.53
C VAL A 11 -14.27 -0.87 -34.53
N SER A 12 -13.46 -1.90 -34.80
CA SER A 12 -13.21 -2.99 -33.86
C SER A 12 -12.48 -2.41 -32.66
N PHE A 13 -13.23 -2.04 -31.62
CA PHE A 13 -12.63 -1.76 -30.32
C PHE A 13 -11.90 -3.03 -29.86
N PRO A 14 -10.64 -2.94 -29.41
CA PRO A 14 -9.93 -4.10 -28.91
C PRO A 14 -10.74 -4.67 -27.74
N ALA A 15 -11.00 -5.98 -27.76
CA ALA A 15 -11.80 -6.67 -26.75
C ALA A 15 -11.35 -6.37 -25.31
N GLN A 16 -10.05 -6.09 -25.10
CA GLN A 16 -9.54 -5.69 -23.79
C GLN A 16 -10.09 -4.34 -23.30
N ALA A 17 -10.26 -3.35 -24.19
CA ALA A 17 -10.79 -2.05 -23.81
C ALA A 17 -12.26 -2.14 -23.42
N THR A 18 -13.03 -2.99 -24.09
CA THR A 18 -14.43 -3.22 -23.73
C THR A 18 -14.57 -4.01 -22.43
N GLN A 19 -13.70 -5.00 -22.19
CA GLN A 19 -13.66 -5.73 -20.90
C GLN A 19 -13.32 -4.81 -19.73
N ASN A 20 -12.30 -3.96 -19.86
CA ASN A 20 -11.92 -3.01 -18.81
C ASN A 20 -13.07 -2.04 -18.45
N LEU A 21 -13.87 -1.61 -19.45
CA LEU A 21 -15.01 -0.73 -19.21
C LEU A 21 -16.14 -1.43 -18.46
N VAL A 22 -16.45 -2.68 -18.83
CA VAL A 22 -17.42 -3.51 -18.11
C VAL A 22 -16.98 -3.70 -16.67
N GLU A 23 -15.68 -3.97 -16.44
CA GLU A 23 -15.17 -4.20 -15.10
C GLU A 23 -15.29 -2.97 -14.19
N ILE A 24 -14.95 -1.79 -14.74
CA ILE A 24 -15.11 -0.52 -14.02
C ILE A 24 -16.57 -0.26 -13.70
N TRP A 25 -17.48 -0.52 -14.65
CA TRP A 25 -18.91 -0.32 -14.43
C TRP A 25 -19.47 -1.26 -13.35
N GLU A 26 -19.20 -2.56 -13.46
CA GLU A 26 -19.59 -3.58 -12.47
C GLU A 26 -19.08 -3.20 -11.07
N ASN A 27 -17.80 -2.81 -11.00
CA ASN A 27 -17.19 -2.38 -9.76
C ASN A 27 -17.90 -1.18 -9.14
N ASN A 28 -18.17 -0.15 -9.95
CA ASN A 28 -18.77 1.09 -9.47
C ASN A 28 -20.23 0.89 -9.05
N GLN A 29 -20.98 0.01 -9.72
CA GLN A 29 -22.33 -0.36 -9.31
C GLN A 29 -22.30 -1.03 -7.93
N ALA A 30 -21.50 -2.08 -7.76
CA ALA A 30 -21.39 -2.81 -6.50
C ALA A 30 -20.86 -1.92 -5.36
N ALA A 31 -19.83 -1.11 -5.60
CA ALA A 31 -19.32 -0.15 -4.63
C ALA A 31 -20.34 0.97 -4.31
N GLY A 32 -21.17 1.35 -5.27
CA GLY A 32 -22.25 2.32 -5.09
C GLY A 32 -23.28 1.86 -4.05
N LEU A 33 -23.54 0.56 -3.94
CA LEU A 33 -24.43 -0.02 -2.94
C LEU A 33 -23.89 0.19 -1.51
N LEU A 34 -22.57 0.10 -1.32
CA LEU A 34 -21.92 0.40 -0.03
C LEU A 34 -22.14 1.86 0.38
N ASN A 35 -22.01 2.80 -0.56
CA ASN A 35 -22.25 4.23 -0.29
C ASN A 35 -23.71 4.52 0.08
N GLN A 36 -24.65 3.68 -0.36
CA GLN A 36 -26.07 3.76 0.00
C GLN A 36 -26.39 3.05 1.32
N GLY A 37 -25.41 2.45 1.99
CA GLY A 37 -25.60 1.65 3.20
C GLY A 37 -26.22 0.27 2.95
N LYS A 38 -26.36 -0.15 1.68
CA LYS A 38 -26.97 -1.42 1.30
C LYS A 38 -25.95 -2.55 1.30
N LYS A 39 -25.46 -2.88 2.50
CA LYS A 39 -24.32 -3.79 2.71
C LYS A 39 -24.57 -5.19 2.14
N LEU A 40 -25.76 -5.75 2.34
CA LEU A 40 -26.11 -7.09 1.87
C LEU A 40 -26.15 -7.16 0.34
N GLU A 41 -26.80 -6.19 -0.31
CA GLU A 41 -26.87 -6.12 -1.78
C GLU A 41 -25.47 -5.97 -2.39
N ALA A 42 -24.60 -5.16 -1.77
CA ALA A 42 -23.21 -5.02 -2.21
C ALA A 42 -22.45 -6.36 -2.10
N TYR A 43 -22.63 -7.09 -1.00
CA TYR A 43 -22.01 -8.39 -0.79
C TYR A 43 -22.50 -9.42 -1.83
N GLU A 44 -23.81 -9.47 -2.09
CA GLU A 44 -24.40 -10.36 -3.09
C GLU A 44 -23.84 -10.07 -4.48
N GLU A 45 -23.74 -8.79 -4.86
CA GLU A 45 -23.22 -8.40 -6.17
C GLU A 45 -21.73 -8.69 -6.32
N PHE A 46 -20.90 -8.37 -5.32
CA PHE A 46 -19.48 -8.76 -5.34
C PHE A 46 -19.30 -10.28 -5.35
N SER A 47 -20.14 -11.04 -4.65
CA SER A 47 -20.10 -12.51 -4.65
C SER A 47 -20.44 -13.07 -6.03
N ARG A 48 -21.47 -12.51 -6.68
CA ARG A 48 -21.85 -12.88 -8.05
C ARG A 48 -20.70 -12.62 -9.02
N ILE A 49 -20.13 -11.41 -9.01
CA ILE A 49 -19.01 -11.03 -9.88
C ILE A 49 -17.80 -11.95 -9.65
N LEU A 50 -17.43 -12.21 -8.38
CA LEU A 50 -16.29 -13.06 -8.04
C LEU A 50 -16.53 -14.55 -8.36
N SER A 51 -17.78 -15.00 -8.47
CA SER A 51 -18.08 -16.36 -8.93
C SER A 51 -17.76 -16.58 -10.40
N GLU A 52 -17.83 -15.51 -11.21
CA GLU A 52 -17.49 -15.53 -12.63
C GLU A 52 -16.00 -15.23 -12.86
N LYS A 53 -15.43 -14.34 -12.05
CA LYS A 53 -14.04 -13.86 -12.16
C LYS A 53 -13.30 -14.07 -10.83
N PRO A 54 -13.05 -15.34 -10.43
CA PRO A 54 -12.33 -15.62 -9.19
C PRO A 54 -10.90 -15.08 -9.34
N PHE A 55 -10.40 -14.38 -8.33
CA PHE A 55 -9.06 -13.74 -8.31
C PHE A 55 -8.91 -12.39 -9.03
N HIS A 56 -10.00 -11.75 -9.46
CA HIS A 56 -9.89 -10.38 -9.98
C HIS A 56 -9.50 -9.40 -8.85
N PRO A 57 -8.31 -8.74 -8.91
CA PRO A 57 -7.77 -8.01 -7.76
C PRO A 57 -8.66 -6.86 -7.28
N LEU A 58 -9.25 -6.11 -8.21
CA LEU A 58 -10.10 -4.97 -7.85
C LEU A 58 -11.39 -5.43 -7.15
N TYR A 59 -11.96 -6.55 -7.57
CA TYR A 59 -13.19 -7.08 -6.98
C TYR A 59 -12.92 -7.69 -5.61
N GLN A 60 -11.82 -8.43 -5.45
CA GLN A 60 -11.39 -8.93 -4.14
C GLN A 60 -11.12 -7.78 -3.17
N PHE A 61 -10.48 -6.70 -3.64
CA PHE A 61 -10.24 -5.51 -2.84
C PHE A 61 -11.55 -4.90 -2.34
N ASN A 62 -12.50 -4.66 -3.24
CA ASN A 62 -13.77 -4.02 -2.87
C ASN A 62 -14.71 -4.95 -2.09
N MET A 63 -14.62 -6.26 -2.26
CA MET A 63 -15.24 -7.23 -1.35
C MET A 63 -14.64 -7.12 0.07
N GLY A 64 -13.32 -6.93 0.17
CA GLY A 64 -12.67 -6.61 1.44
C GLY A 64 -13.24 -5.33 2.08
N VAL A 65 -13.44 -4.28 1.30
CA VAL A 65 -14.10 -3.03 1.77
C VAL A 65 -15.53 -3.30 2.23
N ALA A 66 -16.30 -4.11 1.51
CA ALA A 66 -17.65 -4.50 1.89
C ALA A 66 -17.68 -5.22 3.25
N PHE A 67 -16.71 -6.09 3.53
CA PHE A 67 -16.55 -6.73 4.84
C PHE A 67 -16.20 -5.73 5.95
N ILE A 68 -15.35 -4.73 5.69
CA ILE A 68 -15.07 -3.67 6.67
C ILE A 68 -16.34 -2.90 7.02
N VAL A 69 -17.10 -2.47 6.00
CA VAL A 69 -18.35 -1.73 6.19
C VAL A 69 -19.39 -2.60 6.91
N SER A 70 -19.35 -3.92 6.73
CA SER A 70 -20.21 -4.90 7.41
C SER A 70 -19.72 -5.30 8.80
N GLU A 71 -18.68 -4.64 9.33
CA GLU A 71 -18.11 -4.93 10.65
C GLU A 71 -17.54 -6.37 10.76
N GLU A 72 -17.06 -6.91 9.65
CA GLU A 72 -16.44 -8.24 9.55
C GLU A 72 -14.93 -8.15 9.19
N PRO A 73 -14.10 -7.49 10.01
CA PRO A 73 -12.71 -7.16 9.67
C PRO A 73 -11.82 -8.38 9.40
N ASP A 74 -12.06 -9.52 10.07
CA ASP A 74 -11.28 -10.74 9.84
C ASP A 74 -11.52 -11.34 8.45
N LYS A 75 -12.73 -11.18 7.88
CA LYS A 75 -12.99 -11.57 6.50
C LYS A 75 -12.31 -10.63 5.51
N ALA A 76 -12.28 -9.32 5.82
CA ALA A 76 -11.56 -8.34 5.02
C ALA A 76 -10.05 -8.64 4.98
N ILE A 77 -9.43 -8.97 6.12
CA ILE A 77 -8.02 -9.37 6.19
C ILE A 77 -7.74 -10.54 5.24
N LYS A 78 -8.55 -11.61 5.30
CA LYS A 78 -8.38 -12.76 4.41
C LYS A 78 -8.46 -12.37 2.93
N MET A 79 -9.42 -11.51 2.55
CA MET A 79 -9.55 -11.06 1.17
C MET A 79 -8.34 -10.28 0.68
N TYR A 80 -7.79 -9.39 1.51
CA TYR A 80 -6.58 -8.66 1.15
C TYR A 80 -5.35 -9.57 1.09
N GLU A 81 -5.21 -10.53 2.00
CA GLU A 81 -4.11 -11.50 1.96
C GLU A 81 -4.19 -12.39 0.71
N GLU A 82 -5.37 -12.86 0.33
CA GLU A 82 -5.57 -13.63 -0.91
C GLU A 82 -5.27 -12.79 -2.15
N LEU A 83 -5.75 -11.54 -2.19
CA LEU A 83 -5.43 -10.59 -3.26
C LEU A 83 -3.91 -10.42 -3.42
N LEU A 84 -3.19 -10.25 -2.30
CA LEU A 84 -1.74 -10.03 -2.32
C LEU A 84 -0.94 -11.27 -2.71
N ARG A 85 -1.53 -12.47 -2.75
CA ARG A 85 -0.92 -13.66 -3.38
C ARG A 85 -0.96 -13.58 -4.90
N ASN A 86 -1.81 -12.73 -5.48
CA ASN A 86 -1.85 -12.51 -6.92
C ASN A 86 -0.70 -11.58 -7.35
N SER A 87 0.35 -12.17 -7.92
CA SER A 87 1.54 -11.43 -8.37
C SER A 87 1.25 -10.42 -9.48
N THR A 88 0.19 -10.62 -10.27
CA THR A 88 -0.19 -9.72 -11.38
C THR A 88 -1.13 -8.60 -10.94
N ALA A 89 -1.51 -8.53 -9.65
CA ALA A 89 -2.34 -7.44 -9.17
C ALA A 89 -1.64 -6.07 -9.40
N PRO A 90 -2.39 -5.03 -9.84
CA PRO A 90 -1.82 -3.72 -10.06
C PRO A 90 -1.20 -3.15 -8.78
N ASP A 91 -0.07 -2.47 -8.90
CA ASP A 91 0.66 -1.91 -7.75
C ASP A 91 -0.21 -0.95 -6.92
N VAL A 92 -1.12 -0.21 -7.56
CA VAL A 92 -2.09 0.64 -6.85
C VAL A 92 -3.05 -0.16 -5.96
N VAL A 93 -3.45 -1.37 -6.40
CA VAL A 93 -4.34 -2.24 -5.63
C VAL A 93 -3.55 -2.92 -4.51
N LYS A 94 -2.31 -3.37 -4.77
CA LYS A 94 -1.42 -3.93 -3.73
C LYS A 94 -1.10 -2.90 -2.65
N PHE A 95 -0.83 -1.66 -3.04
CA PHE A 95 -0.67 -0.53 -2.12
C PHE A 95 -1.89 -0.38 -1.21
N ALA A 96 -3.09 -0.27 -1.80
CA ALA A 96 -4.32 -0.06 -1.05
C ALA A 96 -4.64 -1.24 -0.12
N ALA A 97 -4.38 -2.47 -0.55
CA ALA A 97 -4.54 -3.67 0.26
C ALA A 97 -3.60 -3.67 1.47
N HIS A 98 -2.31 -3.36 1.27
CA HIS A 98 -1.35 -3.22 2.38
C HIS A 98 -1.70 -2.08 3.34
N TYR A 99 -2.14 -0.93 2.82
CA TYR A 99 -2.63 0.17 3.65
C TYR A 99 -3.79 -0.29 4.54
N ASN A 100 -4.81 -0.92 3.96
CA ASN A 100 -5.99 -1.38 4.72
C ASN A 100 -5.65 -2.50 5.71
N LEU A 101 -4.78 -3.45 5.36
CA LEU A 101 -4.28 -4.44 6.31
C LEU A 101 -3.55 -3.78 7.48
N GLY A 102 -2.70 -2.79 7.22
CA GLY A 102 -2.04 -2.00 8.25
C GLY A 102 -3.04 -1.35 9.22
N VAL A 103 -4.10 -0.75 8.69
CA VAL A 103 -5.18 -0.14 9.47
C VAL A 103 -5.93 -1.17 10.30
N LEU A 104 -6.28 -2.33 9.72
CA LEU A 104 -7.02 -3.39 10.40
C LEU A 104 -6.20 -4.02 11.53
N TYR A 105 -4.93 -4.33 11.29
CA TYR A 105 -4.03 -4.86 12.33
C TYR A 105 -3.79 -3.82 13.43
N ALA A 106 -3.63 -2.53 13.08
CA ALA A 106 -3.51 -1.45 14.05
C ALA A 106 -4.75 -1.36 14.96
N ALA A 107 -5.96 -1.45 14.37
CA ALA A 107 -7.21 -1.44 15.12
C ALA A 107 -7.34 -2.64 16.09
N LYS A 108 -6.79 -3.80 15.71
CA LYS A 108 -6.68 -4.98 16.59
C LYS A 108 -5.59 -4.85 17.67
N GLY A 109 -4.79 -3.78 17.64
CA GLY A 109 -3.65 -3.58 18.53
C GLY A 109 -2.42 -4.43 18.17
N GLU A 110 -2.43 -5.06 16.99
CA GLU A 110 -1.35 -5.90 16.51
C GLU A 110 -0.31 -5.02 15.78
N VAL A 111 0.62 -4.47 16.54
CA VAL A 111 1.57 -3.44 16.07
C VAL A 111 2.54 -3.96 15.02
N ASP A 112 3.13 -5.14 15.24
CA ASP A 112 4.08 -5.76 14.31
C ASP A 112 3.47 -5.98 12.90
N PRO A 113 2.34 -6.69 12.76
CA PRO A 113 1.75 -6.91 11.43
C PRO A 113 1.20 -5.62 10.81
N ALA A 114 0.78 -4.64 11.62
CA ALA A 114 0.40 -3.34 11.11
C ALA A 114 1.58 -2.61 10.46
N LEU A 115 2.71 -2.55 11.18
CA LEU A 115 3.94 -1.90 10.74
C LEU A 115 4.53 -2.59 9.49
N ASP A 116 4.53 -3.92 9.46
CA ASP A 116 4.98 -4.70 8.31
C ASP A 116 4.16 -4.37 7.05
N ASN A 117 2.83 -4.33 7.18
CA ASN A 117 1.97 -3.97 6.05
C ASN A 117 2.14 -2.52 5.61
N TYR A 118 2.33 -1.58 6.54
CA TYR A 118 2.64 -0.20 6.18
C TYR A 118 3.97 -0.07 5.43
N GLN A 119 5.03 -0.77 5.84
CA GLN A 119 6.31 -0.78 5.12
C GLN A 119 6.16 -1.33 3.71
N LYS A 120 5.40 -2.43 3.54
CA LYS A 120 5.10 -2.99 2.23
C LYS A 120 4.28 -2.03 1.37
N GLY A 121 3.33 -1.30 1.96
CA GLY A 121 2.60 -0.22 1.28
C GLY A 121 3.54 0.89 0.79
N LEU A 122 4.45 1.36 1.63
CA LEU A 122 5.44 2.39 1.26
C LEU A 122 6.41 1.92 0.17
N ALA A 123 6.63 0.62 -0.01
CA ALA A 123 7.40 0.11 -1.14
C ALA A 123 6.71 0.38 -2.49
N PHE A 124 5.38 0.48 -2.52
CA PHE A 124 4.60 0.84 -3.72
C PHE A 124 4.41 2.36 -3.85
N GLN A 125 4.10 3.05 -2.76
CA GLN A 125 3.97 4.52 -2.74
C GLN A 125 4.78 5.11 -1.58
N PRO A 126 6.07 5.42 -1.80
CA PRO A 126 6.96 5.94 -0.76
C PRO A 126 6.50 7.25 -0.12
N GLU A 127 5.73 8.04 -0.86
CA GLU A 127 5.27 9.38 -0.46
C GLU A 127 3.89 9.42 0.19
N SER A 128 3.28 8.26 0.49
CA SER A 128 2.00 8.23 1.20
C SER A 128 2.14 8.87 2.58
N LYS A 129 1.54 10.06 2.72
CA LYS A 129 1.45 10.78 4.00
C LYS A 129 0.53 10.04 4.96
N GLU A 130 -0.48 9.37 4.43
CA GLU A 130 -1.47 8.58 5.16
C GLU A 130 -0.78 7.43 5.91
N ILE A 131 0.08 6.65 5.23
CA ILE A 131 0.84 5.58 5.90
C ILE A 131 1.79 6.17 6.94
N LYS A 132 2.56 7.22 6.60
CA LYS A 132 3.51 7.85 7.55
C LYS A 132 2.78 8.34 8.81
N THR A 133 1.61 8.97 8.65
CA THR A 133 0.75 9.42 9.75
C THR A 133 0.20 8.25 10.57
N ASN A 134 -0.24 7.17 9.93
CA ASN A 134 -0.76 5.99 10.64
C ASN A 134 0.33 5.25 11.42
N ILE A 135 1.57 5.22 10.92
CA ILE A 135 2.73 4.72 11.67
C ILE A 135 2.94 5.57 12.92
N GLU A 136 2.95 6.90 12.80
CA GLU A 136 3.09 7.80 13.95
C GLU A 136 1.97 7.58 14.98
N LEU A 137 0.72 7.48 14.52
CA LEU A 137 -0.45 7.27 15.38
C LEU A 137 -0.40 5.91 16.09
N LEU A 138 -0.04 4.84 15.37
CA LEU A 138 0.13 3.50 15.92
C LEU A 138 1.05 3.50 17.13
N PHE A 139 2.17 4.23 17.03
CA PHE A 139 3.15 4.32 18.12
C PHE A 139 2.74 5.28 19.24
N GLN A 140 2.03 6.36 18.94
CA GLN A 140 1.45 7.24 19.97
C GLN A 140 0.45 6.47 20.85
N GLN A 141 -0.41 5.65 20.24
CA GLN A 141 -1.39 4.83 20.95
C GLN A 141 -0.72 3.79 21.86
N GLN A 142 0.40 3.19 21.43
CA GLN A 142 1.14 2.26 22.28
C GLN A 142 1.79 2.94 23.48
N GLN A 143 2.34 4.15 23.32
CA GLN A 143 2.92 4.92 24.43
C GLN A 143 1.87 5.35 25.47
N GLY A 144 0.62 5.59 25.04
CA GLY A 144 -0.49 5.90 25.93
C GLY A 144 -0.95 4.70 26.78
N LYS A 145 -0.78 3.46 26.28
CA LYS A 145 -1.16 2.23 26.99
C LYS A 145 -0.12 1.76 28.03
N GLY A 146 1.12 2.25 27.97
CA GLY A 146 2.22 1.87 28.88
C GLY A 146 2.46 2.80 30.08
N LYS A 147 1.55 3.74 30.37
CA LYS A 147 1.68 4.73 31.46
C LYS A 147 0.71 4.54 32.64
N GLY A 148 0.14 3.35 32.79
CA GLY A 148 -0.47 2.87 34.04
C GLY A 148 0.42 1.78 34.61
N ASP A 149 0.82 1.93 35.88
CA ASP A 149 1.61 0.98 36.68
C ASP A 149 3.12 0.97 36.46
N GLY A 150 3.75 2.06 36.91
CA GLY A 150 5.20 2.14 37.04
C GLY A 150 5.63 3.44 37.68
N LYS A 151 5.25 3.67 38.95
CA LYS A 151 6.02 4.59 39.80
C LYS A 151 7.42 3.98 39.91
N ASP A 152 8.36 4.45 39.12
CA ASP A 152 9.68 4.64 39.68
C ASP A 152 10.33 5.92 39.19
N LYS A 153 10.77 6.68 40.18
CA LYS A 153 11.43 7.96 40.01
C LYS A 153 12.87 7.63 39.61
N ASN A 154 13.30 8.10 38.45
CA ASN A 154 14.63 8.69 38.44
C ASN A 154 14.73 9.86 37.46
N LYS A 155 15.02 11.01 38.06
CA LYS A 155 15.56 12.20 37.44
C LYS A 155 17.01 11.88 37.06
N ASP A 156 17.37 12.13 35.82
CA ASP A 156 18.62 12.81 35.43
C ASP A 156 18.41 13.26 33.97
N LYS A 157 18.18 14.54 33.73
CA LYS A 157 19.16 15.63 33.56
C LYS A 157 20.13 15.41 32.40
N ASN A 158 20.00 16.38 31.49
CA ASN A 158 20.95 16.86 30.50
C ASN A 158 21.16 15.97 29.27
N GLU A 159 20.93 16.56 28.11
CA GLU A 159 21.92 16.53 27.04
C GLU A 159 21.73 17.80 26.21
N ASP A 160 22.76 18.64 26.26
CA ASP A 160 23.00 19.79 25.39
C ASP A 160 23.13 19.31 23.95
N GLU A 161 22.44 19.99 23.03
CA GLU A 161 22.71 19.90 21.61
C GLU A 161 24.00 20.67 21.29
N SER A 162 25.12 19.95 21.19
CA SER A 162 26.31 20.44 20.50
C SER A 162 26.43 19.73 19.15
N GLU A 163 26.20 20.50 18.08
CA GLU A 163 26.53 20.11 16.72
C GLU A 163 28.06 19.96 16.58
N GLY A 164 28.51 18.73 16.35
CA GLY A 164 29.87 18.41 15.96
C GLY A 164 29.82 17.56 14.70
N GLU A 165 30.18 18.16 13.56
CA GLU A 165 30.41 17.46 12.30
C GLU A 165 31.74 16.69 12.39
N ASP A 166 31.67 15.37 12.62
CA ASP A 166 32.80 14.48 12.35
C ASP A 166 32.43 13.51 11.21
N GLN A 167 33.04 13.77 10.05
CA GLN A 167 33.02 12.89 8.88
C GLN A 167 33.95 11.71 9.12
N GLU A 168 33.44 10.61 9.67
CA GLU A 168 34.10 9.32 9.54
C GLU A 168 33.68 8.63 8.23
N GLN A 169 34.63 8.56 7.30
CA GLN A 169 34.58 7.70 6.11
C GLN A 169 34.47 6.23 6.55
N LYS A 170 33.26 5.70 6.61
CA LYS A 170 33.05 4.25 6.66
C LYS A 170 32.99 3.69 5.25
N GLU A 171 33.81 2.65 5.04
CA GLU A 171 33.91 1.86 3.80
C GLU A 171 32.55 1.48 3.22
N PRO A 172 32.43 1.29 1.89
CA PRO A 172 31.17 0.99 1.24
C PRO A 172 30.68 -0.40 1.65
N GLN A 173 29.86 -0.46 2.70
CA GLN A 173 29.08 -1.65 3.03
C GLN A 173 28.32 -2.08 1.77
N GLN A 174 28.44 -3.35 1.38
CA GLN A 174 27.59 -3.95 0.36
C GLN A 174 26.14 -3.81 0.83
N PHE A 175 25.46 -2.78 0.33
CA PHE A 175 24.07 -2.52 0.66
C PHE A 175 23.22 -3.66 0.09
N GLN A 176 22.62 -4.46 0.98
CA GLN A 176 21.58 -5.41 0.59
C GLN A 176 20.49 -4.64 -0.16
N ASN A 177 20.10 -5.13 -1.34
CA ASN A 177 19.13 -4.47 -2.23
C ASN A 177 17.68 -4.51 -1.71
N GLN A 178 17.45 -4.98 -0.48
CA GLN A 178 16.12 -5.14 0.11
C GLN A 178 15.87 -4.09 1.20
N PRO A 179 14.66 -3.50 1.27
CA PRO A 179 14.25 -2.61 2.35
C PRO A 179 14.50 -3.27 3.71
N LYS A 180 15.09 -2.52 4.66
CA LYS A 180 15.20 -2.96 6.05
C LYS A 180 13.79 -3.04 6.63
N GLN A 181 13.41 -4.20 7.15
CA GLN A 181 12.16 -4.41 7.88
C GLN A 181 12.33 -3.93 9.33
N PHE A 182 11.35 -3.19 9.86
CA PHE A 182 11.37 -2.72 11.26
C PHE A 182 10.39 -3.53 12.12
N ASN A 183 10.78 -3.78 13.38
CA ASN A 183 10.01 -4.55 14.36
C ASN A 183 9.59 -3.64 15.54
N SER A 184 8.44 -3.93 16.16
CA SER A 184 7.91 -3.18 17.31
C SER A 184 8.72 -3.30 18.60
N LYS A 185 9.74 -4.16 18.68
CA LYS A 185 10.54 -4.32 19.91
C LYS A 185 11.54 -3.18 20.16
N GLU A 186 11.83 -2.32 19.18
CA GLU A 186 12.84 -1.25 19.26
C GLU A 186 12.21 0.12 19.51
N MET A 187 11.36 0.28 20.53
CA MET A 187 10.32 1.32 20.50
C MET A 187 10.49 2.54 21.43
N SER A 188 10.86 3.67 20.84
CA SER A 188 10.76 5.03 21.41
C SER A 188 10.34 6.05 20.34
N LYS A 189 10.04 7.30 20.74
CA LYS A 189 9.81 8.39 19.77
C LYS A 189 11.00 8.60 18.83
N SER A 190 12.22 8.41 19.35
CA SER A 190 13.44 8.45 18.56
C SER A 190 13.43 7.34 17.51
N ASP A 191 12.90 6.17 17.83
CA ASP A 191 12.88 5.04 16.90
C ASP A 191 11.84 5.21 15.79
N VAL A 192 10.69 5.82 16.07
CA VAL A 192 9.74 6.24 15.00
C VAL A 192 10.40 7.20 14.04
N LYS A 193 11.12 8.21 14.56
CA LYS A 193 11.89 9.15 13.73
C LYS A 193 12.93 8.42 12.89
N LYS A 194 13.70 7.49 13.48
CA LYS A 194 14.68 6.65 12.75
C LYS A 194 14.02 5.79 11.67
N ILE A 195 12.86 5.19 11.94
CA ILE A 195 12.10 4.39 10.96
C ILE A 195 11.74 5.27 9.76
N LEU A 196 11.12 6.42 10.01
CA LEU A 196 10.71 7.35 8.95
C LEU A 196 11.91 7.91 8.18
N GLU A 197 13.01 8.21 8.86
CA GLU A 197 14.27 8.65 8.23
C GLU A 197 14.89 7.56 7.34
N GLU A 198 14.92 6.31 7.80
CA GLU A 198 15.47 5.21 6.99
C GLU A 198 14.55 4.87 5.81
N LEU A 199 13.23 4.96 5.96
CA LEU A 199 12.29 4.85 4.84
C LEU A 199 12.53 5.95 3.79
N LYS A 200 12.77 7.19 4.23
CA LYS A 200 13.17 8.31 3.35
C LYS A 200 14.50 8.05 2.65
N LYS A 201 15.50 7.48 3.35
CA LYS A 201 16.78 7.10 2.73
C LYS A 201 16.58 6.00 1.69
N GLN A 202 15.73 5.01 1.96
CA GLN A 202 15.39 3.93 1.01
C GLN A 202 14.74 4.48 -0.27
N GLU A 203 13.80 5.41 -0.13
CA GLU A 203 13.19 6.13 -1.26
C GLU A 203 14.25 6.80 -2.14
N GLN A 204 15.15 7.59 -1.56
CA GLN A 204 16.22 8.27 -2.30
C GLN A 204 17.11 7.28 -3.06
N ARG A 205 17.42 6.12 -2.45
CA ARG A 205 18.17 5.05 -3.10
C ARG A 205 17.42 4.46 -4.29
N ILE A 206 16.12 4.19 -4.15
CA ILE A 206 15.28 3.66 -5.23
C ILE A 206 15.24 4.66 -6.39
N ARG A 207 14.97 5.94 -6.10
CA ARG A 207 14.93 7.01 -7.10
C ARG A 207 16.26 7.16 -7.84
N ALA A 208 17.37 7.20 -7.12
CA ALA A 208 18.70 7.28 -7.72
C ALA A 208 19.02 6.09 -8.64
N LYS A 209 18.54 4.88 -8.29
CA LYS A 209 18.67 3.70 -9.16
C LYS A 209 17.82 3.83 -10.43
N HIS A 210 16.58 4.32 -10.35
CA HIS A 210 15.73 4.55 -11.51
C HIS A 210 16.32 5.62 -12.45
N GLU A 211 16.79 6.75 -11.90
CA GLU A 211 17.42 7.82 -12.69
C GLU A 211 18.70 7.33 -13.40
N ARG A 212 19.51 6.51 -12.73
CA ARG A 212 20.71 5.89 -13.33
C ARG A 212 20.37 4.89 -14.43
N LYS A 213 19.29 4.10 -14.29
CA LYS A 213 18.83 3.17 -15.34
C LYS A 213 18.28 3.93 -16.54
N GLY A 214 17.42 4.93 -16.33
CA GLY A 214 16.86 5.74 -17.41
C GLY A 214 17.91 6.49 -18.23
N LYS A 215 19.01 6.93 -17.61
CA LYS A 215 20.16 7.52 -18.33
C LYS A 215 20.95 6.51 -19.16
N LYS A 216 21.00 5.24 -18.76
CA LYS A 216 21.67 4.17 -19.52
C LYS A 216 20.84 3.64 -20.70
N GLU A 217 19.53 3.88 -20.69
CA GLU A 217 18.59 3.53 -21.76
C GLU A 217 18.34 4.70 -22.74
N GLY A 218 19.26 5.68 -22.78
CA GLY A 218 19.28 6.74 -23.81
C GLY A 218 19.29 6.17 -25.23
N PRO A 219 18.87 6.98 -26.24
CA PRO A 219 18.29 6.48 -27.49
C PRO A 219 19.18 5.42 -28.12
N ARG A 220 18.65 4.19 -28.22
CA ARG A 220 19.17 3.22 -29.17
C ARG A 220 18.91 3.82 -30.55
N ASP A 221 19.92 4.50 -31.08
CA ASP A 221 19.95 4.90 -32.48
C ASP A 221 19.57 3.66 -33.30
N LYS A 222 18.35 3.69 -33.84
CA LYS A 222 17.91 2.73 -34.84
C LYS A 222 18.67 3.11 -36.11
N ASN A 223 19.88 2.57 -36.24
CA ASN A 223 20.49 2.38 -37.55
C ASN A 223 19.83 1.14 -38.18
N TRP A 224 18.77 1.37 -38.92
CA TRP A 224 18.41 0.60 -40.10
C TRP A 224 17.60 1.48 -41.05
#